data_AF-A0A519JDZ4-F1
#
_entry.id   AF-A0A519JDZ4-F1
#
_cell.length_a   1.000
_cell.length_b   1.000
_cell.length_c   1.000
_cell.angle_alpha   90.00
_cell.angle_beta   90.00
_cell.angle_gamma   90.00
#
_symmetry.space_group_name_H-M   'P 1'
#
loop_
_entity.id
_entity.type
_entity.pdbx_description
1 polymer ?
#
loop_
_entity_poly.entity_id
_entity_poly.type
_entity_poly.pdbx_seq_one_letter_code
_entity_poly.pdbx_strand_id
1 'polypeptide(L)'
;VGSYIARVQRIFHIRVRRYPPFWITAALAAAIYVNFFAHHWLPDARIALFIATALVFGRGWFWFTTDRRRRGMPLLLGYLLVALFIWFAENLATFGRAWTYPSQAAGWTMVGPEKLGSWFLLMILSIVLVSVVHRPEEEAADGRR
;
A
#
# COMPACT_ATOMS: atom_id res chain seq x y z
N VAL A 1 -5.38 -3.52 -10.78
CA VAL A 1 -4.99 -2.82 -9.53
C VAL A 1 -4.90 -1.31 -9.73
N GLY A 2 -4.05 -0.80 -10.63
CA GLY A 2 -3.91 0.66 -10.84
C GLY A 2 -5.19 1.38 -11.26
N SER A 3 -5.97 0.79 -12.18
CA SER A 3 -7.29 1.30 -12.58
C SER A 3 -8.30 1.35 -11.42
N TYR A 4 -8.23 0.38 -10.50
CA TYR A 4 -9.04 0.36 -9.29
C TYR A 4 -8.62 1.48 -8.33
N ILE A 5 -7.32 1.66 -8.08
CA ILE A 5 -6.79 2.74 -7.23
C ILE A 5 -7.25 4.10 -7.77
N ALA A 6 -7.06 4.36 -9.06
CA ALA A 6 -7.50 5.62 -9.69
C ALA A 6 -9.02 5.83 -9.58
N ARG A 7 -9.81 4.76 -9.75
CA ARG A 7 -11.27 4.82 -9.62
C ARG A 7 -11.70 5.11 -8.18
N VAL A 8 -11.12 4.44 -7.19
CA VAL A 8 -11.42 4.66 -5.76
C VAL A 8 -11.04 6.07 -5.36
N GLN A 9 -9.89 6.58 -5.81
CA GLN A 9 -9.48 7.98 -5.59
C GLN A 9 -10.54 8.97 -6.07
N ARG A 10 -11.09 8.73 -7.27
CA ARG A 10 -12.14 9.57 -7.84
C ARG A 10 -13.47 9.46 -7.09
N ILE A 11 -13.91 8.24 -6.77
CA ILE A 11 -15.22 8.00 -6.12
C ILE A 11 -15.26 8.56 -4.70
N PHE A 12 -14.19 8.36 -3.92
CA PHE A 12 -14.13 8.80 -2.52
C PHE A 12 -13.56 10.21 -2.34
N HIS A 13 -13.33 10.94 -3.44
CA HIS A 13 -12.71 12.28 -3.45
C HIS A 13 -11.47 12.33 -2.56
N ILE A 14 -10.58 11.37 -2.76
CA ILE A 14 -9.41 11.17 -1.91
C ILE A 14 -8.45 12.33 -2.12
N ARG A 15 -8.07 12.97 -1.02
CA ARG A 15 -7.04 14.01 -1.01
C ARG A 15 -6.03 13.74 0.09
N VAL A 16 -4.83 14.22 -0.12
CA VAL A 16 -3.69 13.95 0.77
C VAL A 16 -3.11 15.25 1.31
N ARG A 17 -2.66 15.23 2.57
CA ARG A 17 -1.97 16.37 3.19
C ARG A 17 -0.56 15.95 3.55
N ARG A 18 0.42 16.83 3.27
CA ARG A 18 1.86 16.55 3.46
C ARG A 18 2.30 15.30 2.71
N TYR A 19 1.86 15.14 1.47
CA TYR A 19 2.36 14.07 0.62
C TYR A 19 3.81 14.37 0.24
N PRO A 20 4.72 13.38 0.28
CA PRO A 20 6.12 13.61 -0.02
C PRO A 20 6.32 14.02 -1.49
N PRO A 21 7.39 14.77 -1.81
CA PRO A 21 7.75 15.08 -3.18
C PRO A 21 7.81 13.81 -4.05
N PHE A 22 7.31 13.91 -5.27
CA PHE A 22 7.20 12.76 -6.19
C PHE A 22 8.53 12.04 -6.41
N TRP A 23 9.66 12.75 -6.47
CA TRP A 23 10.97 12.12 -6.65
C TRP A 23 11.35 11.21 -5.48
N ILE A 24 10.97 11.55 -4.24
CA ILE A 24 11.23 10.72 -3.05
C ILE A 24 10.41 9.44 -3.14
N THR A 25 9.12 9.56 -3.49
CA THR A 25 8.24 8.40 -3.58
C THR A 25 8.61 7.51 -4.78
N ALA A 26 9.04 8.09 -5.90
CA ALA A 26 9.57 7.38 -7.05
C ALA A 26 10.87 6.63 -6.72
N ALA A 27 11.81 7.26 -6.01
CA ALA A 27 13.05 6.60 -5.58
C ALA A 27 12.75 5.42 -4.62
N LEU A 28 11.84 5.61 -3.66
CA LEU A 28 11.41 4.54 -2.77
C LEU A 28 10.72 3.39 -3.53
N ALA A 29 9.85 3.71 -4.48
CA ALA A 29 9.19 2.70 -5.31
C ALA A 29 10.18 1.92 -6.18
N ALA A 30 11.17 2.60 -6.76
CA ALA A 30 12.26 1.96 -7.51
C ALA A 30 13.09 1.04 -6.59
N ALA A 31 13.43 1.48 -5.38
CA ALA A 31 14.14 0.65 -4.40
C ALA A 31 13.33 -0.59 -3.98
N ILE A 32 12.03 -0.43 -3.76
CA ILE A 32 11.10 -1.55 -3.48
C ILE A 32 11.08 -2.53 -4.67
N TYR A 33 10.94 -2.01 -5.89
CA TYR A 33 10.94 -2.82 -7.11
C TYR A 33 12.24 -3.61 -7.24
N VAL A 34 13.39 -2.94 -7.13
CA VAL A 34 14.70 -3.60 -7.19
C VAL A 34 14.83 -4.66 -6.10
N ASN A 35 14.41 -4.38 -4.85
CA ASN A 35 14.45 -5.39 -3.78
C ASN A 35 13.61 -6.63 -4.12
N PHE A 36 12.42 -6.48 -4.71
CA PHE A 36 11.60 -7.63 -5.11
C PHE A 36 12.29 -8.55 -6.10
N PHE A 37 13.13 -8.04 -7.02
CA PHE A 37 13.86 -8.88 -7.97
C PHE A 37 15.23 -9.31 -7.44
N ALA A 38 15.90 -8.44 -6.70
CA ALA A 38 17.26 -8.64 -6.26
C ALA A 38 17.39 -9.41 -4.95
N HIS A 39 16.32 -9.60 -4.17
CA HIS A 39 16.36 -10.37 -2.91
C HIS A 39 16.80 -11.83 -3.08
N HIS A 40 16.78 -12.35 -4.31
CA HIS A 40 17.31 -13.69 -4.59
C HIS A 40 18.86 -13.72 -4.58
N TRP A 41 19.50 -12.57 -4.81
CA TRP A 41 20.96 -12.42 -4.87
C TRP A 41 21.53 -11.53 -3.75
N LEU A 42 20.73 -10.65 -3.16
CA LEU A 42 21.10 -9.73 -2.08
C LEU A 42 20.32 -10.04 -0.79
N PRO A 43 20.83 -9.62 0.39
CA PRO A 43 20.09 -9.72 1.64
C PRO A 43 18.73 -9.01 1.54
N ASP A 44 17.68 -9.58 2.15
CA ASP A 44 16.34 -8.98 2.14
C ASP A 44 16.34 -7.62 2.85
N ALA A 45 16.31 -6.53 2.08
CA ALA A 45 16.37 -5.16 2.59
C ALA A 45 14.99 -4.65 3.06
N ARG A 46 14.01 -5.54 3.27
CA ARG A 46 12.64 -5.17 3.65
C ARG A 46 12.58 -4.27 4.87
N ILE A 47 13.36 -4.58 5.89
CA ILE A 47 13.37 -3.80 7.15
C ILE A 47 13.78 -2.36 6.86
N ALA A 48 14.83 -2.16 6.07
CA ALA A 48 15.27 -0.84 5.65
C ALA A 48 14.17 -0.11 4.83
N LEU A 49 13.50 -0.82 3.92
CA LEU A 49 12.40 -0.27 3.13
C LEU A 49 11.17 0.09 3.98
N PHE A 50 10.85 -0.67 5.01
CA PHE A 50 9.77 -0.33 5.95
C PHE A 50 10.10 0.92 6.74
N ILE A 51 11.33 1.03 7.25
CA ILE A 51 11.80 2.23 7.96
C ILE A 51 11.74 3.45 7.01
N ALA A 52 12.26 3.32 5.79
CA ALA A 52 12.21 4.37 4.79
C ALA A 52 10.76 4.78 4.47
N THR A 53 9.85 3.82 4.29
CA THR A 53 8.43 4.08 4.05
C THR A 53 7.80 4.83 5.24
N ALA A 54 8.12 4.42 6.47
CA ALA A 54 7.62 5.07 7.67
C ALA A 54 8.11 6.52 7.79
N LEU A 55 9.38 6.78 7.46
CA LEU A 55 9.95 8.13 7.46
C LEU A 55 9.33 9.02 6.37
N VAL A 56 9.16 8.47 5.17
CA VAL A 56 8.63 9.19 4.02
C VAL A 56 7.15 9.53 4.21
N PHE A 57 6.31 8.56 4.57
CA PHE A 57 4.85 8.76 4.64
C PHE A 57 4.30 9.01 6.05
N GLY A 58 5.10 8.89 7.12
CA GLY A 58 4.62 8.94 8.50
C GLY A 58 3.97 10.24 8.94
N ARG A 59 4.32 11.36 8.29
CA ARG A 59 3.71 12.69 8.56
C ARG A 59 2.48 12.98 7.70
N GLY A 60 2.22 12.13 6.71
CA GLY A 60 1.18 12.35 5.72
C GLY A 60 -0.18 11.85 6.18
N TRP A 61 -1.21 12.57 5.76
CA TRP A 61 -2.59 12.29 6.11
C TRP A 61 -3.43 12.09 4.86
N PHE A 62 -4.37 11.16 4.97
CA PHE A 62 -5.29 10.75 3.93
C PHE A 62 -6.70 11.18 4.31
N TRP A 63 -7.35 11.96 3.46
CA TRP A 63 -8.71 12.43 3.66
C TRP A 63 -9.62 11.87 2.56
N PHE A 64 -10.77 11.35 2.97
CA PHE A 64 -11.75 10.75 2.09
C PHE A 64 -13.16 11.09 2.55
N THR A 65 -14.10 11.15 1.63
CA THR A 65 -15.52 11.39 1.95
C THR A 65 -16.27 10.07 1.90
N THR A 66 -16.80 9.63 3.04
CA THR A 66 -17.74 8.50 3.09
C THR A 66 -19.14 9.06 3.17
N ASP A 67 -19.89 8.93 2.07
CA ASP A 67 -21.25 9.46 1.89
C ASP A 67 -21.34 10.97 2.17
N ARG A 68 -21.58 11.38 3.42
CA ARG A 68 -21.76 12.80 3.80
C ARG A 68 -20.67 13.38 4.71
N ARG A 69 -19.78 12.56 5.27
CA ARG A 69 -18.75 13.04 6.23
C ARG A 69 -17.34 12.89 5.69
N ARG A 70 -16.56 13.96 5.79
CA ARG A 70 -15.10 13.96 5.54
C ARG A 70 -14.41 13.26 6.71
N ARG A 71 -13.64 12.21 6.41
CA ARG A 71 -12.88 11.42 7.39
C ARG A 71 -11.41 11.46 7.02
N GLY A 72 -10.55 11.53 8.04
CA GLY A 72 -9.10 11.55 7.90
C GLY A 72 -8.46 10.36 8.60
N MET A 73 -7.42 9.80 8.02
CA MET A 73 -6.57 8.80 8.66
C MET A 73 -5.09 9.00 8.27
N PRO A 74 -4.12 8.54 9.08
CA PRO A 74 -2.72 8.53 8.69
C PRO A 74 -2.51 7.73 7.38
N LEU A 75 -1.66 8.23 6.47
CA LEU A 75 -1.43 7.57 5.17
C LEU A 75 -0.97 6.12 5.32
N LEU A 76 0.00 5.89 6.21
CA LEU A 76 0.53 4.55 6.50
C LEU A 76 -0.54 3.58 6.99
N LEU A 77 -1.48 4.07 7.81
CA LEU A 77 -2.60 3.25 8.28
C LEU A 77 -3.50 2.84 7.11
N GLY A 78 -3.82 3.76 6.20
CA GLY A 78 -4.56 3.45 4.99
C GLY A 78 -3.88 2.36 4.15
N TYR A 79 -2.58 2.50 3.90
CA TYR A 79 -1.81 1.52 3.13
C TYR A 79 -1.73 0.15 3.82
N LEU A 80 -1.54 0.15 5.14
CA LEU A 80 -1.53 -1.07 5.95
C LEU A 80 -2.86 -1.80 5.90
N LEU A 81 -3.98 -1.07 6.04
CA LEU A 81 -5.32 -1.67 5.98
C LEU A 81 -5.57 -2.35 4.63
N VAL A 82 -5.21 -1.71 3.51
CA VAL A 82 -5.38 -2.35 2.20
C VAL A 82 -4.52 -3.60 2.07
N ALA A 83 -3.25 -3.54 2.49
CA ALA A 83 -2.37 -4.72 2.49
C ALA A 83 -2.93 -5.86 3.37
N LEU A 84 -3.49 -5.51 4.52
CA LEU A 84 -4.13 -6.44 5.44
C LEU A 84 -5.34 -7.13 4.80
N PHE A 85 -6.21 -6.39 4.11
CA PHE A 85 -7.35 -6.98 3.41
C PHE A 85 -6.93 -7.88 2.25
N ILE A 86 -5.87 -7.54 1.51
CA ILE A 86 -5.31 -8.42 0.47
C ILE A 86 -4.79 -9.72 1.09
N TRP A 87 -4.06 -9.62 2.21
CA TRP A 87 -3.56 -10.80 2.92
C TRP A 87 -4.69 -11.67 3.49
N PHE A 88 -5.77 -11.08 4.00
CA PHE A 88 -6.97 -11.83 4.41
C PHE A 88 -7.63 -12.52 3.22
N ALA A 89 -7.77 -11.83 2.09
CA ALA A 89 -8.32 -12.41 0.87
C ALA A 89 -7.46 -13.59 0.38
N GLU A 90 -6.13 -13.51 0.50
CA GLU A 90 -5.22 -14.61 0.17
C GLU A 90 -5.39 -15.81 1.12
N ASN A 91 -5.50 -15.57 2.42
CA ASN A 91 -5.78 -16.64 3.39
C ASN A 91 -7.14 -17.31 3.13
N LEU A 92 -8.17 -16.53 2.79
CA LEU A 92 -9.49 -17.07 2.50
C LEU A 92 -9.53 -17.84 1.18
N ALA A 93 -8.80 -17.35 0.16
CA ALA A 93 -8.68 -18.04 -1.14
C ALA A 93 -7.94 -19.38 -0.99
N THR A 94 -6.86 -19.43 -0.21
CA THR A 94 -6.12 -20.67 0.08
C THR A 94 -6.91 -21.62 0.96
N PHE A 95 -7.69 -21.10 1.93
CA PHE A 95 -8.60 -21.90 2.75
C PHE A 95 -9.71 -22.55 1.92
N GLY A 96 -10.31 -21.78 1.01
CA GLY A 96 -11.34 -22.26 0.08
C GLY A 96 -10.82 -23.14 -1.06
N ARG A 97 -9.51 -23.44 -1.10
CA ARG A 97 -8.83 -24.18 -2.19
C ARG A 97 -9.07 -23.58 -3.58
N ALA A 98 -9.30 -22.27 -3.68
CA ALA A 98 -9.41 -21.59 -4.98
C ALA A 98 -8.08 -21.69 -5.76
N TRP A 99 -6.96 -21.71 -5.04
CA TRP A 99 -5.66 -22.23 -5.46
C TRP A 99 -4.87 -22.62 -4.20
N THR A 100 -3.91 -23.54 -4.33
CA THR A 100 -3.21 -24.12 -3.17
C THR A 100 -1.71 -24.01 -3.38
N TYR A 101 -0.97 -23.58 -2.34
CA TYR A 101 0.48 -23.61 -2.41
C TYR A 101 0.97 -25.07 -2.34
N PRO A 102 2.08 -25.43 -3.03
CA PRO A 102 2.65 -26.78 -2.93
C PRO A 102 2.98 -27.18 -1.49
N SER A 103 3.36 -26.20 -0.65
CA SER A 103 3.60 -26.37 0.79
C SER A 103 2.34 -26.68 1.60
N GLN A 104 1.15 -26.50 1.04
CA GLN A 104 -0.15 -26.78 1.67
C GLN A 104 -0.79 -28.08 1.13
N ALA A 105 -0.06 -28.88 0.35
CA ALA A 105 -0.56 -30.13 -0.22
C ALA A 105 -0.97 -31.17 0.86
N ALA A 106 -0.36 -31.11 2.04
CA ALA A 106 -0.67 -32.01 3.17
C ALA A 106 -1.71 -31.45 4.17
N GLY A 107 -2.15 -30.20 4.00
CA GLY A 107 -3.08 -29.52 4.91
C GLY A 107 -2.99 -27.99 4.82
N TRP A 108 -4.08 -27.31 5.18
CA TRP A 108 -4.08 -25.84 5.18
C TRP A 108 -3.26 -25.30 6.35
N THR A 109 -2.36 -24.36 6.06
CA THR A 109 -1.58 -23.60 7.04
C THR A 109 -1.79 -22.11 6.78
N MET A 110 -1.81 -21.30 7.83
CA MET A 110 -1.98 -19.86 7.66
C MET A 110 -0.82 -19.26 6.85
N VAL A 111 -1.10 -18.38 5.90
CA VAL A 111 -0.06 -17.69 5.13
C VAL A 111 0.64 -16.70 6.05
N GLY A 112 1.95 -16.86 6.22
CA GLY A 112 2.71 -16.13 7.24
C GLY A 112 2.75 -14.61 7.06
N PRO A 113 3.08 -13.86 8.13
CA PRO A 113 3.12 -12.40 8.15
C PRO A 113 4.18 -11.79 7.22
N GLU A 114 5.17 -12.58 6.80
CA GLU A 114 6.14 -12.18 5.78
C GLU A 114 5.44 -11.80 4.46
N LYS A 115 4.33 -12.47 4.10
CA LYS A 115 3.56 -12.13 2.89
C LYS A 115 2.81 -10.82 3.04
N LEU A 116 2.32 -10.49 4.23
CA LEU A 116 1.71 -9.20 4.52
C LEU A 116 2.71 -8.06 4.25
N GLY A 117 3.96 -8.23 4.67
CA GLY A 117 5.03 -7.28 4.39
C GLY A 117 5.26 -7.05 2.89
N SER A 118 5.23 -8.13 2.10
CA SER A 118 5.31 -8.04 0.63
C SER A 118 4.11 -7.28 0.04
N TRP A 119 2.89 -7.60 0.48
CA TRP A 119 1.69 -6.88 0.03
C TRP A 119 1.73 -5.40 0.37
N PHE A 120 2.24 -5.05 1.56
CA PHE A 120 2.43 -3.67 1.96
C PHE A 120 3.39 -2.92 1.04
N LEU A 121 4.57 -3.46 0.77
CA LEU A 121 5.53 -2.81 -0.13
C LEU A 121 5.01 -2.75 -1.58
N LEU A 122 4.31 -3.79 -2.04
CA LEU A 122 3.70 -3.81 -3.37
C LEU A 122 2.55 -2.79 -3.49
N MET A 123 1.84 -2.50 -2.39
CA MET A 123 0.87 -1.41 -2.32
C MET A 123 1.54 -0.06 -2.52
N ILE A 124 2.66 0.21 -1.85
CA ILE A 124 3.43 1.44 -2.03
C ILE A 124 3.85 1.60 -3.49
N LEU A 125 4.45 0.55 -4.07
CA LEU A 125 4.84 0.52 -5.48
C LEU A 125 3.66 0.85 -6.41
N SER A 126 2.51 0.22 -6.18
CA SER A 126 1.30 0.42 -6.99
C SER A 126 0.77 1.85 -6.91
N ILE A 127 0.75 2.44 -5.72
CA ILE A 127 0.25 3.81 -5.52
C ILE A 127 1.17 4.83 -6.17
N VAL A 128 2.49 4.66 -6.04
CA VAL A 128 3.46 5.54 -6.70
C VAL A 128 3.38 5.42 -8.22
N LEU A 129 3.19 4.20 -8.76
CA LEU A 129 3.01 4.02 -10.20
C LEU A 129 1.74 4.73 -10.70
N VAL A 130 0.64 4.64 -9.94
CA VAL A 130 -0.60 5.37 -10.28
C VAL A 130 -0.41 6.87 -10.17
N SER A 131 0.40 7.35 -9.21
CA SER A 131 0.64 8.78 -9.01
C SER A 131 1.38 9.47 -10.16
N VAL A 132 2.09 8.69 -11.00
CA VAL A 132 2.68 9.14 -12.26
C VAL A 132 1.61 9.67 -13.22
N VAL A 133 0.48 8.97 -13.30
CA VAL A 133 -0.61 9.28 -14.25
C VAL A 133 -1.71 10.12 -13.59
N HIS A 134 -2.00 9.85 -12.32
CA HIS A 134 -3.02 10.53 -11.52
C HIS A 134 -2.35 11.13 -10.29
N ARG A 135 -1.89 12.38 -10.41
CA ARG A 135 -1.19 13.06 -9.32
C ARG A 135 -2.10 13.17 -8.09
N PRO A 136 -1.57 12.96 -6.87
CA PRO A 136 -2.34 13.09 -5.64
C PRO A 136 -2.82 14.54 -5.49
N GLU A 137 -4.12 14.72 -5.27
CA GLU A 137 -4.69 16.04 -4.98
C GLU A 137 -4.39 16.44 -3.54
N GLU A 138 -3.95 17.68 -3.34
CA GLU A 138 -3.75 18.21 -1.99
C GLU A 138 -5.09 18.50 -1.30
N GLU A 139 -5.19 18.09 -0.04
CA GLU A 139 -6.32 18.47 0.80
C GLU A 139 -6.18 19.96 1.14
N ALA A 140 -7.15 20.76 0.72
CA ALA A 140 -7.26 22.15 1.14
C ALA A 140 -7.27 22.20 2.66
N ALA A 141 -6.41 23.02 3.27
CA ALA A 141 -6.49 23.27 4.70
C ALA A 141 -7.89 23.84 4.97
N ASP A 142 -8.74 23.07 5.67
CA ASP A 142 -10.09 23.49 6.02
C ASP A 142 -9.97 24.86 6.70
N GLY A 143 -10.50 25.90 6.04
CA GLY A 143 -10.40 27.30 6.45
C GLY A 143 -11.28 27.64 7.66
N ARG A 144 -11.63 26.65 8.47
CA ARG A 144 -12.45 26.82 9.68
C ARG A 144 -11.58 26.59 10.90
N ARG A 145 -11.03 27.71 11.37
CA ARG A 145 -10.75 27.93 12.80
C ARG A 145 -12.07 28.05 13.55
#